data_AF-A0A5D2FS31-F1
#
_entry.id   AF-A0A5D2FS31-F1
#
_cell.length_a   1.000
_cell.length_b   1.000
_cell.length_c   1.000
_cell.angle_alpha   90.00
_cell.angle_beta   90.00
_cell.angle_gamma   90.00
#
_symmetry.space_group_name_H-M   'P 1'
#
loop_
_entity.id
_entity.type
_entity.pdbx_description
1 polymer ?
#
loop_
_entity_poly.entity_id
_entity_poly.type
_entity_poly.pdbx_seq_one_letter_code
_entity_poly.pdbx_strand_id
1 'polypeptide(L)'
;MLFRFRMPMESRQTRKTIYHFSALVTERRICGEYETPKRPQPHTSYDRAQQSMHFMIYVHAKMMIGNSVSTVDDECIITGSANINQRSIDGAKDTEIAMGAYQPYRLSTKEPVRGQIHGLRMALWYEHLRKLDKSFLEPESLEFVRKVKHSVEEYWDLYACESLDNKLLSHLLSYPIGVSSDGEVKELAGLEYLRTPKVEFLNPNLDPSFHSHYLNSVI
;
A
#
# COMPACT_ATOMS: atom_id res chain seq x y z
N MET A 1 -7.62 2.32 -1.91
CA MET A 1 -6.30 2.85 -2.36
C MET A 1 -5.25 2.10 -1.60
N LEU A 2 -4.75 1.04 -2.21
CA LEU A 2 -4.11 -0.01 -1.44
C LEU A 2 -3.06 -0.70 -2.27
N PHE A 3 -1.87 -0.84 -1.71
CA PHE A 3 -0.95 -1.85 -2.18
C PHE A 3 -1.21 -3.14 -1.42
N ARG A 4 -1.45 -4.22 -2.17
CA ARG A 4 -1.57 -5.57 -1.62
C ARG A 4 -0.32 -6.35 -2.00
N PHE A 5 0.44 -6.75 -1.00
CA PHE A 5 1.58 -7.64 -1.21
C PHE A 5 1.32 -8.99 -0.56
N ARG A 6 1.62 -10.04 -1.31
CA ARG A 6 1.68 -11.40 -0.79
C ARG A 6 3.11 -11.61 -0.29
N MET A 7 3.26 -11.89 1.00
CA MET A 7 4.56 -12.05 1.62
C MET A 7 4.67 -13.41 2.36
N PRO A 8 5.86 -14.03 2.44
CA PRO A 8 6.05 -15.32 3.11
C PRO A 8 6.04 -15.28 4.63
N MET A 9 5.93 -16.46 5.24
CA MET A 9 5.57 -16.70 6.65
C MET A 9 6.69 -16.47 7.67
N GLU A 10 6.32 -16.00 8.87
CA GLU A 10 7.13 -16.10 10.10
C GLU A 10 6.97 -17.41 10.88
N SER A 11 5.89 -18.19 10.67
CA SER A 11 5.63 -19.45 11.41
C SER A 11 4.87 -20.49 10.60
N ARG A 12 4.97 -21.78 10.98
CA ARG A 12 4.43 -22.96 10.27
C ARG A 12 2.89 -23.12 10.28
N GLN A 13 2.12 -22.12 10.72
CA GLN A 13 0.66 -22.25 10.82
C GLN A 13 -0.06 -21.74 9.57
N THR A 14 -0.98 -22.56 9.07
CA THR A 14 -1.62 -22.63 7.74
C THR A 14 -2.53 -21.46 7.32
N ARG A 15 -2.12 -20.19 7.50
CA ARG A 15 -2.85 -19.05 6.90
C ARG A 15 -1.89 -18.09 6.20
N LYS A 16 -2.24 -17.72 4.96
CA LYS A 16 -1.51 -16.79 4.09
C LYS A 16 -1.48 -15.42 4.77
N THR A 17 -0.31 -14.84 5.02
CA THR A 17 -0.21 -13.46 5.52
C THR A 17 -0.30 -12.50 4.34
N ILE A 18 -1.33 -11.65 4.36
CA ILE A 18 -1.55 -10.60 3.36
C ILE A 18 -1.30 -9.28 4.05
N TYR A 19 -0.47 -8.44 3.43
CA TYR A 19 -0.21 -7.11 3.94
C TYR A 19 -0.88 -6.06 3.06
N HIS A 20 -1.43 -5.06 3.74
CA HIS A 20 -2.19 -3.97 3.16
C HIS A 20 -1.47 -2.67 3.54
N PHE A 21 -1.14 -1.85 2.55
CA PHE A 21 -0.46 -0.59 2.75
C PHE A 21 -1.20 0.57 2.07
N SER A 22 -1.11 1.74 2.68
CA SER A 22 -1.51 3.02 2.09
C SER A 22 -0.28 3.82 1.69
N ALA A 23 -0.48 4.81 0.81
CA ALA A 23 0.56 5.79 0.49
C ALA A 23 0.16 7.19 0.97
N LEU A 24 1.11 7.91 1.54
CA LEU A 24 0.93 9.24 2.09
C LEU A 24 2.17 10.09 1.82
N VAL A 25 1.98 11.39 1.71
CA VAL A 25 3.04 12.38 1.68
C VAL A 25 2.94 13.28 2.90
N THR A 26 4.09 13.72 3.40
CA THR A 26 4.18 14.72 4.45
C THR A 26 5.35 15.63 4.18
N GLU A 27 5.06 16.92 4.14
CA GLU A 27 6.04 17.94 3.80
C GLU A 27 6.16 18.93 4.94
N ARG A 28 7.37 19.47 5.13
CA ARG A 28 7.56 20.60 6.03
C ARG A 28 7.41 21.89 5.24
N ARG A 29 6.85 22.90 5.91
CA ARG A 29 6.85 24.25 5.35
C ARG A 29 8.27 24.75 5.20
N ILE A 30 8.60 25.29 4.04
CA ILE A 30 9.91 25.88 3.74
C ILE A 30 9.79 27.38 3.48
N CYS A 31 10.84 28.12 3.84
CA CYS A 31 10.88 29.55 3.59
C CYS A 31 10.80 29.83 2.08
N GLY A 32 9.89 30.72 1.67
CA GLY A 32 9.67 31.06 0.26
C GLY A 32 8.75 30.09 -0.49
N GLU A 33 8.07 29.17 0.19
CA GLU A 33 7.01 28.36 -0.41
C GLU A 33 5.80 29.21 -0.83
N TYR A 34 4.97 28.66 -1.71
CA TYR A 34 3.76 29.33 -2.16
C TYR A 34 2.76 29.53 -1.01
N GLU A 35 2.39 30.79 -0.76
CA GLU A 35 1.35 31.15 0.19
C GLU A 35 -0.01 31.30 -0.51
N THR A 36 -0.99 30.51 -0.08
CA THR A 36 -2.34 30.59 -0.62
C THR A 36 -3.02 31.90 -0.19
N PRO A 37 -3.62 32.68 -1.11
CA PRO A 37 -4.25 33.96 -0.78
C PRO A 37 -5.53 33.82 0.05
N LYS A 38 -6.16 32.65 0.04
CA LYS A 38 -7.34 32.31 0.85
C LYS A 38 -7.04 31.10 1.70
N ARG A 39 -7.44 31.14 2.97
CA ARG A 39 -7.38 29.99 3.87
C ARG A 39 -8.68 29.19 3.78
N PRO A 40 -8.64 27.86 3.96
CA PRO A 40 -9.82 27.04 4.12
C PRO A 40 -10.67 27.52 5.30
N GLN A 41 -11.95 27.15 5.28
CA GLN A 41 -12.81 27.38 6.44
C GLN A 41 -12.29 26.59 7.64
N PRO A 42 -12.25 27.20 8.85
CA PRO A 42 -11.77 26.52 10.05
C PRO A 42 -12.50 25.19 10.31
N HIS A 43 -11.78 24.22 10.87
CA HIS A 43 -12.32 22.92 11.26
C HIS A 43 -12.86 22.05 10.10
N THR A 44 -12.60 22.43 8.85
CA THR A 44 -12.83 21.55 7.69
C THR A 44 -11.70 20.54 7.55
N SER A 45 -11.95 19.46 6.80
CA SER A 45 -10.91 18.50 6.44
C SER A 45 -9.77 19.14 5.64
N TYR A 46 -10.09 20.16 4.84
CA TYR A 46 -9.10 20.92 4.10
C TYR A 46 -8.20 21.73 5.05
N ASP A 47 -8.79 22.46 6.00
CA ASP A 47 -8.04 23.17 7.04
C ASP A 47 -7.11 22.23 7.82
N ARG A 48 -7.64 21.09 8.29
CA ARG A 48 -6.85 20.09 9.03
C ARG A 48 -5.70 19.51 8.22
N ALA A 49 -5.93 19.16 6.95
CA ALA A 49 -4.89 18.63 6.07
C ALA A 49 -3.81 19.69 5.76
N GLN A 50 -4.21 20.95 5.56
CA GLN A 50 -3.26 22.03 5.29
C GLN A 50 -2.43 22.40 6.55
N GLN A 51 -3.00 22.27 7.74
CA GLN A 51 -2.29 22.49 9.00
C GLN A 51 -1.35 21.34 9.33
N SER A 52 -1.78 20.09 9.11
CA SER A 52 -0.95 18.93 9.36
C SER A 52 0.15 18.78 8.33
N MET A 53 -0.02 19.30 7.11
CA MET A 53 0.88 19.06 5.97
C MET A 53 0.97 17.58 5.57
N HIS A 54 -0.07 16.79 5.88
CA HIS A 54 -0.17 15.40 5.47
C HIS A 54 -1.30 15.21 4.46
N PHE A 55 -1.06 14.39 3.44
CA PHE A 55 -2.14 13.99 2.53
C PHE A 55 -1.88 12.63 1.90
N MET A 56 -2.95 11.91 1.55
CA MET A 56 -2.80 10.63 0.87
C MET A 56 -2.20 10.81 -0.54
N ILE A 57 -1.29 9.92 -0.92
CA ILE A 57 -0.87 9.78 -2.31
C ILE A 57 -1.87 8.87 -2.99
N TYR A 58 -2.61 9.39 -3.97
CA TYR A 58 -3.69 8.65 -4.60
C TYR A 58 -3.16 7.49 -5.47
N VAL A 59 -3.17 6.27 -4.93
CA VAL A 59 -2.84 5.03 -5.66
C VAL A 59 -3.95 4.71 -6.65
N HIS A 60 -3.76 5.15 -7.90
CA HIS A 60 -4.64 4.87 -9.03
C HIS A 60 -4.14 3.72 -9.91
N ALA A 61 -3.01 3.11 -9.56
CA ALA A 61 -2.40 2.03 -10.34
C ALA A 61 -3.27 0.76 -10.32
N LYS A 62 -3.35 0.08 -11.46
CA LYS A 62 -3.91 -1.27 -11.61
C LYS A 62 -2.83 -2.15 -12.21
N MET A 63 -1.98 -2.64 -11.33
CA MET A 63 -0.77 -3.34 -11.69
C MET A 63 -0.54 -4.50 -10.74
N MET A 64 -0.03 -5.60 -11.29
CA MET A 64 0.42 -6.76 -10.52
C MET A 64 1.74 -7.24 -11.11
N ILE A 65 2.75 -7.41 -10.25
CA ILE A 65 4.01 -8.08 -10.57
C ILE A 65 3.98 -9.45 -9.87
N GLY A 66 4.33 -10.52 -10.60
CA GLY A 66 4.32 -11.88 -10.05
C GLY A 66 4.96 -12.89 -11.01
N ASN A 67 4.63 -14.18 -10.85
CA ASN A 67 5.05 -15.26 -11.76
C ASN A 67 3.91 -16.17 -12.24
N SER A 68 4.21 -16.97 -13.26
CA SER A 68 3.28 -17.93 -13.87
C SER A 68 3.07 -19.21 -13.03
N VAL A 69 3.99 -19.53 -12.11
CA VAL A 69 3.90 -20.68 -11.21
C VAL A 69 4.40 -20.28 -9.83
N SER A 70 3.47 -19.85 -8.99
CA SER A 70 3.54 -19.72 -7.53
C SER A 70 4.96 -19.64 -6.93
N THR A 71 5.33 -18.43 -6.48
CA THR A 71 6.32 -18.07 -5.43
C THR A 71 7.63 -17.37 -5.81
N VAL A 72 7.77 -16.80 -7.01
CA VAL A 72 8.90 -15.91 -7.33
C VAL A 72 8.35 -14.63 -7.97
N ASP A 73 8.67 -13.47 -7.41
CA ASP A 73 8.29 -12.19 -8.02
C ASP A 73 9.19 -11.88 -9.25
N ASP A 74 8.85 -10.86 -10.04
CA ASP A 74 9.67 -10.30 -11.14
C ASP A 74 9.64 -10.98 -12.53
N GLU A 75 8.84 -12.02 -12.77
CA GLU A 75 8.74 -12.69 -14.08
C GLU A 75 7.76 -12.07 -15.05
N CYS A 76 6.56 -11.76 -14.55
CA CYS A 76 5.47 -11.23 -15.34
C CYS A 76 4.88 -9.99 -14.66
N ILE A 77 4.29 -9.15 -15.49
CA ILE A 77 3.56 -7.96 -15.09
C ILE A 77 2.23 -7.92 -15.82
N ILE A 78 1.18 -7.57 -15.10
CA ILE A 78 -0.10 -7.18 -15.66
C ILE A 78 -0.29 -5.70 -15.33
N THR A 79 -0.63 -4.91 -16.33
CA THR A 79 -0.98 -3.49 -16.16
C THR A 79 -2.14 -3.11 -17.06
N GLY A 80 -3.05 -2.28 -16.58
CA GLY A 80 -4.25 -1.91 -17.32
C GLY A 80 -5.14 -0.90 -16.60
N SER A 81 -6.40 -0.89 -16.98
CA SER A 81 -7.43 -0.03 -16.37
C SER A 81 -8.26 -0.75 -15.28
N ALA A 82 -8.33 -2.08 -15.34
CA ALA A 82 -9.18 -2.90 -14.47
C ALA A 82 -8.79 -2.83 -13.00
N ASN A 83 -9.65 -2.26 -12.16
CA ASN A 83 -9.53 -2.39 -10.70
C ASN A 83 -9.72 -3.85 -10.31
N ILE A 84 -9.22 -4.26 -9.14
CA ILE A 84 -9.69 -5.51 -8.56
C ILE A 84 -11.05 -5.13 -7.91
N ASN A 85 -12.14 -5.67 -8.44
CA ASN A 85 -13.50 -5.59 -7.94
C ASN A 85 -14.42 -6.15 -9.02
N GLN A 86 -15.67 -6.43 -8.65
CA GLN A 86 -16.62 -6.98 -9.61
C GLN A 86 -16.86 -6.06 -10.80
N ARG A 87 -16.83 -4.73 -10.65
CA ARG A 87 -17.18 -3.83 -11.76
C ARG A 87 -16.19 -3.95 -12.92
N SER A 88 -14.91 -4.03 -12.61
CA SER A 88 -13.84 -4.16 -13.59
C SER A 88 -13.57 -5.62 -14.04
N ILE A 89 -13.74 -6.61 -13.16
CA ILE A 89 -13.39 -8.02 -13.46
C ILE A 89 -14.53 -8.81 -14.13
N ASP A 90 -15.80 -8.39 -13.96
CA ASP A 90 -16.98 -9.10 -14.47
C ASP A 90 -17.02 -9.24 -16.00
N GLY A 91 -16.42 -8.28 -16.73
CA GLY A 91 -16.39 -8.25 -18.19
C GLY A 91 -17.69 -7.78 -18.87
N ALA A 92 -18.82 -7.73 -18.14
CA ALA A 92 -20.10 -7.22 -18.65
C ALA A 92 -20.57 -5.91 -17.98
N LYS A 93 -19.75 -5.34 -17.08
CA LYS A 93 -20.03 -4.06 -16.40
C LYS A 93 -19.22 -2.92 -17.01
N ASP A 94 -17.99 -2.71 -16.54
CA ASP A 94 -17.11 -1.72 -17.14
C ASP A 94 -16.29 -2.35 -18.27
N THR A 95 -16.04 -1.58 -19.32
CA THR A 95 -15.10 -1.98 -20.38
C THR A 95 -13.68 -1.69 -19.91
N GLU A 96 -12.87 -2.73 -19.78
CA GLU A 96 -11.50 -2.64 -19.30
C GLU A 96 -10.51 -3.20 -20.32
N ILE A 97 -9.27 -2.72 -20.28
CA ILE A 97 -8.16 -3.28 -21.05
C ILE A 97 -6.95 -3.48 -20.15
N ALA A 98 -6.23 -4.58 -20.36
CA ALA A 98 -4.99 -4.87 -19.66
C ALA A 98 -4.00 -5.60 -20.58
N MET A 99 -2.72 -5.34 -20.36
CA MET A 99 -1.62 -6.05 -21.00
C MET A 99 -0.90 -6.91 -19.96
N GLY A 100 -0.73 -8.19 -20.27
CA GLY A 100 0.20 -9.08 -19.60
C GLY A 100 1.51 -9.17 -20.39
N ALA A 101 2.65 -9.03 -19.72
CA ALA A 101 3.96 -9.12 -20.35
C ALA A 101 4.95 -9.89 -19.49
N TYR A 102 5.89 -10.56 -20.13
CA TYR A 102 7.04 -11.23 -19.52
C TYR A 102 8.23 -11.16 -20.47
N GLN A 103 9.44 -11.43 -19.96
CA GLN A 103 10.66 -11.46 -20.76
C GLN A 103 11.10 -12.92 -20.96
N PRO A 104 11.00 -13.50 -22.18
CA PRO A 104 11.21 -14.94 -22.39
C PRO A 104 12.58 -15.47 -21.94
N TYR A 105 13.61 -14.64 -22.03
CA TYR A 105 14.98 -15.00 -21.62
C TYR A 105 15.31 -14.63 -20.16
N ARG A 106 14.30 -14.25 -19.37
CA ARG A 106 14.43 -13.82 -17.98
C ARG A 106 13.33 -14.50 -17.14
N LEU A 107 13.31 -15.83 -17.17
CA LEU A 107 12.38 -16.66 -16.40
C LEU A 107 13.13 -17.39 -15.28
N SER A 108 12.50 -17.55 -14.12
CA SER A 108 13.06 -18.15 -12.90
C SER A 108 13.10 -19.67 -13.02
N THR A 109 13.93 -20.18 -13.92
CA THR A 109 14.14 -21.62 -14.09
C THR A 109 15.35 -22.13 -13.31
N LYS A 110 16.36 -21.28 -13.06
CA LYS A 110 17.61 -21.62 -12.35
C LYS A 110 18.24 -20.47 -11.56
N GLU A 111 17.96 -19.22 -11.92
CA GLU A 111 18.54 -18.02 -11.28
C GLU A 111 17.44 -16.98 -11.01
N PRO A 112 17.63 -16.09 -10.02
CA PRO A 112 16.71 -14.99 -9.77
C PRO A 112 16.52 -14.12 -11.02
N VAL A 113 15.28 -13.76 -11.30
CA VAL A 113 14.94 -12.95 -12.48
C VAL A 113 15.38 -11.51 -12.25
N ARG A 114 16.35 -11.06 -13.04
CA ARG A 114 16.86 -9.68 -13.02
C ARG A 114 16.59 -8.98 -14.37
N GLY A 115 15.31 -8.90 -14.70
CA GLY A 115 14.80 -8.26 -15.90
C GLY A 115 14.37 -6.80 -15.71
N GLN A 116 13.65 -6.27 -16.69
CA GLN A 116 13.01 -4.94 -16.62
C GLN A 116 11.92 -4.90 -15.55
N ILE A 117 11.17 -6.00 -15.39
CA ILE A 117 10.12 -6.10 -14.36
C ILE A 117 10.74 -6.03 -12.96
N HIS A 118 11.85 -6.75 -12.74
CA HIS A 118 12.65 -6.63 -11.52
C HIS A 118 13.10 -5.19 -11.25
N GLY A 119 13.66 -4.53 -12.27
CA GLY A 119 14.10 -3.14 -12.15
C GLY A 119 12.96 -2.20 -11.79
N LEU A 120 11.80 -2.36 -12.42
CA LEU A 120 10.58 -1.60 -12.11
C LEU A 120 10.12 -1.85 -10.67
N ARG A 121 10.04 -3.10 -10.22
CA ARG A 121 9.67 -3.43 -8.84
C ARG A 121 10.62 -2.77 -7.84
N MET A 122 11.93 -2.87 -8.06
CA MET A 122 12.94 -2.24 -7.21
C MET A 122 12.79 -0.71 -7.19
N ALA A 123 12.52 -0.09 -8.33
CA ALA A 123 12.27 1.35 -8.42
C ALA A 123 11.01 1.78 -7.63
N LEU A 124 9.93 1.00 -7.70
CA LEU A 124 8.71 1.25 -6.92
C LEU A 124 8.95 1.10 -5.40
N TRP A 125 9.70 0.06 -4.99
CA TRP A 125 10.09 -0.08 -3.58
C TRP A 125 10.94 1.09 -3.10
N TYR A 126 11.87 1.55 -3.93
CA TYR A 126 12.67 2.72 -3.64
C TYR A 126 11.83 4.00 -3.55
N GLU A 127 10.89 4.21 -4.47
CA GLU A 127 9.98 5.36 -4.41
C GLU A 127 9.15 5.37 -3.12
N HIS A 128 8.56 4.23 -2.77
CA HIS A 128 7.64 4.14 -1.64
C HIS A 128 8.33 4.11 -0.30
N LEU A 129 9.48 3.45 -0.16
CA LEU A 129 10.20 3.33 1.10
C LEU A 129 11.37 4.31 1.25
N ARG A 130 11.79 4.97 0.16
CA ARG A 130 12.99 5.83 0.03
C ARG A 130 14.29 5.20 0.56
N LYS A 131 14.35 3.87 0.56
CA LYS A 131 15.54 3.09 0.93
C LYS A 131 15.83 2.03 -0.11
N LEU A 132 17.10 1.68 -0.22
CA LEU A 132 17.55 0.47 -0.89
C LEU A 132 18.07 -0.49 0.18
N ASP A 133 17.62 -1.72 0.13
CA ASP A 133 18.09 -2.79 1.02
C ASP A 133 18.32 -4.05 0.19
N LYS A 134 19.32 -4.85 0.59
CA LYS A 134 19.62 -6.12 -0.09
C LYS A 134 18.44 -7.09 0.01
N SER A 135 17.67 -7.06 1.09
CA SER A 135 16.49 -7.92 1.24
C SER A 135 15.42 -7.63 0.17
N PHE A 136 15.44 -6.45 -0.47
CA PHE A 136 14.49 -6.11 -1.52
C PHE A 136 14.73 -6.91 -2.80
N LEU A 137 15.89 -7.54 -2.93
CA LEU A 137 16.21 -8.43 -4.04
C LEU A 137 15.43 -9.75 -3.98
N GLU A 138 14.92 -10.11 -2.80
CA GLU A 138 14.21 -11.35 -2.48
C GLU A 138 12.96 -10.99 -1.65
N PRO A 139 11.91 -10.43 -2.28
CA PRO A 139 10.67 -10.04 -1.59
C PRO A 139 9.96 -11.22 -0.89
N GLU A 140 10.32 -12.44 -1.26
CA GLU A 140 9.93 -13.69 -0.62
C GLU A 140 10.81 -14.10 0.58
N SER A 141 11.76 -13.27 0.99
CA SER A 141 12.56 -13.54 2.19
C SER A 141 11.84 -13.06 3.44
N LEU A 142 11.95 -13.80 4.54
CA LEU A 142 11.39 -13.35 5.81
C LEU A 142 12.00 -12.04 6.32
N GLU A 143 13.27 -11.83 6.00
CA GLU A 143 13.99 -10.60 6.28
C GLU A 143 13.33 -9.39 5.59
N PHE A 144 12.96 -9.53 4.31
CA PHE A 144 12.22 -8.52 3.57
C PHE A 144 10.90 -8.17 4.28
N VAL A 145 10.10 -9.19 4.58
CA VAL A 145 8.78 -9.03 5.23
C VAL A 145 8.90 -8.26 6.53
N ARG A 146 9.83 -8.68 7.40
CA ARG A 146 10.08 -8.04 8.70
C ARG A 146 10.52 -6.59 8.55
N LYS A 147 11.44 -6.31 7.62
CA LYS A 147 11.95 -4.96 7.37
C LYS A 147 10.90 -4.02 6.81
N VAL A 148 10.04 -4.50 5.92
CA VAL A 148 8.93 -3.69 5.37
C VAL A 148 7.89 -3.46 6.45
N LYS A 149 7.45 -4.52 7.14
CA LYS A 149 6.48 -4.44 8.24
C LYS A 149 6.92 -3.46 9.31
N HIS A 150 8.13 -3.63 9.85
CA HIS A 150 8.66 -2.75 10.88
C HIS A 150 8.68 -1.29 10.43
N SER A 151 9.13 -1.02 9.21
CA SER A 151 9.14 0.35 8.69
C SER A 151 7.75 0.94 8.57
N VAL A 152 6.77 0.22 8.01
CA VAL A 152 5.42 0.78 7.83
C VAL A 152 4.66 0.98 9.14
N GLU A 153 4.99 0.20 10.18
CA GLU A 153 4.47 0.36 11.55
C GLU A 153 5.11 1.58 12.22
N GLU A 154 6.43 1.73 12.13
CA GLU A 154 7.15 2.91 12.61
C GLU A 154 6.62 4.19 11.95
N TYR A 155 6.37 4.15 10.64
CA TYR A 155 5.79 5.29 9.91
C TYR A 155 4.33 5.57 10.27
N TRP A 156 3.55 4.54 10.62
CA TRP A 156 2.20 4.74 11.16
C TRP A 156 2.25 5.47 12.51
N ASP A 157 3.16 5.08 13.40
CA ASP A 157 3.31 5.72 14.71
C ASP A 157 3.76 7.18 14.58
N LEU A 158 4.71 7.46 13.67
CA LEU A 158 5.13 8.83 13.35
C LEU A 158 4.00 9.67 12.76
N TYR A 159 3.18 9.07 11.90
CA TYR A 159 2.01 9.71 11.32
C TYR A 159 0.93 10.03 12.36
N ALA A 160 0.68 9.09 13.28
CA ALA A 160 -0.31 9.24 14.35
C ALA A 160 0.16 10.20 15.46
N CYS A 161 1.46 10.55 15.50
CA CYS A 161 2.01 11.50 16.46
C CYS A 161 1.69 12.95 16.07
N GLU A 162 1.44 13.82 17.06
CA GLU A 162 1.16 15.24 16.79
C GLU A 162 2.39 16.07 16.38
N SER A 163 3.61 15.58 16.59
CA SER A 163 4.83 16.35 16.35
C SER A 163 5.25 16.35 14.87
N LEU A 164 5.24 17.53 14.24
CA LEU A 164 5.65 17.75 12.83
C LEU A 164 7.18 17.76 12.60
N ASP A 165 7.99 17.49 13.63
CA ASP A 165 9.45 17.62 13.55
C ASP A 165 10.13 16.49 12.78
N ASN A 166 9.42 15.38 12.56
CA ASN A 166 9.94 14.21 11.89
C ASN A 166 9.61 14.26 10.39
N LYS A 167 10.67 14.28 9.55
CA LYS A 167 10.54 13.99 8.12
C LYS A 167 9.98 12.55 8.02
N LEU A 168 8.78 12.38 7.47
CA LEU A 168 8.41 11.07 6.96
C LEU A 168 9.32 10.78 5.77
N LEU A 169 10.26 9.85 5.98
CA LEU A 169 11.20 9.44 4.95
C LEU A 169 10.55 8.49 3.94
N SER A 170 9.46 7.82 4.30
CA SER A 170 8.73 6.88 3.44
C SER A 170 7.36 7.41 3.09
N HIS A 171 6.87 7.01 1.93
CA HIS A 171 5.48 7.20 1.53
C HIS A 171 4.59 6.04 1.97
N LEU A 172 5.15 4.87 2.26
CA LEU A 172 4.42 3.66 2.61
C LEU A 172 4.15 3.59 4.12
N LEU A 173 2.89 3.32 4.48
CA LEU A 173 2.41 3.10 5.85
C LEU A 173 1.45 1.92 5.86
N SER A 174 1.29 1.31 7.03
CA SER A 174 0.28 0.27 7.24
C SER A 174 -1.10 0.81 6.87
N TYR A 175 -1.89 0.02 6.14
CA TYR A 175 -3.30 0.33 6.00
C TYR A 175 -3.92 0.32 7.40
N PRO A 176 -4.81 1.26 7.75
CA PRO A 176 -5.17 1.52 9.15
C PRO A 176 -6.18 0.52 9.72
N ILE A 177 -5.92 -0.77 9.52
CA ILE A 177 -6.69 -1.89 10.06
C ILE A 177 -5.77 -2.89 10.74
N GLY A 178 -6.24 -3.47 11.85
CA GLY A 178 -5.67 -4.65 12.49
C GLY A 178 -6.48 -5.89 12.12
N VAL A 179 -5.82 -7.03 12.04
CA VAL A 179 -6.47 -8.33 11.85
C VAL A 179 -6.08 -9.22 13.03
N SER A 180 -7.07 -9.69 13.79
CA SER A 180 -6.86 -10.60 14.92
C SER A 180 -6.59 -12.03 14.46
N SER A 181 -6.21 -12.90 15.39
CA SER A 181 -5.87 -14.30 15.10
C SER A 181 -7.03 -15.13 14.54
N ASP A 182 -8.26 -14.76 14.85
CA ASP A 182 -9.50 -15.34 14.30
C ASP A 182 -9.92 -14.72 12.96
N GLY A 183 -9.26 -13.63 12.52
CA GLY A 183 -9.51 -12.97 11.24
C GLY A 183 -10.49 -11.80 11.31
N GLU A 184 -10.88 -11.38 12.52
CA GLU A 184 -11.67 -10.17 12.72
C GLU A 184 -10.86 -8.94 12.31
N VAL A 185 -11.48 -8.04 11.55
CA VAL A 185 -10.86 -6.79 11.09
C VAL A 185 -11.30 -5.67 12.01
N LYS A 186 -10.34 -4.94 12.58
CA LYS A 186 -10.58 -3.78 13.45
C LYS A 186 -9.83 -2.57 12.95
N GLU A 187 -10.31 -1.40 13.34
CA GLU A 187 -9.64 -0.13 13.15
C GLU A 187 -8.37 -0.05 14.01
N LEU A 188 -7.24 0.44 13.46
CA LEU A 188 -6.02 0.65 14.24
C LEU A 188 -6.17 1.85 15.18
N ALA A 189 -5.57 1.76 16.37
CA ALA A 189 -5.44 2.91 17.25
C ALA A 189 -4.71 4.05 16.53
N GLY A 190 -5.13 5.30 16.81
CA GLY A 190 -4.56 6.50 16.22
C GLY A 190 -5.24 6.99 14.94
N LEU A 191 -6.28 6.29 14.45
CA LEU A 191 -7.14 6.73 13.35
C LEU A 191 -7.80 8.10 13.61
N GLU A 192 -8.10 8.43 14.87
CA GLU A 192 -8.59 9.76 15.28
C GLU A 192 -7.63 10.91 14.93
N TYR A 193 -6.33 10.61 14.79
CA TYR A 193 -5.30 11.55 14.35
C TYR A 193 -5.10 11.57 12.84
N LEU A 194 -5.82 10.73 12.06
CA LEU A 194 -5.92 10.97 10.62
C LEU A 194 -6.67 12.30 10.45
N ARG A 195 -5.89 13.38 10.31
CA ARG A 195 -6.33 14.76 10.09
C ARG A 195 -6.93 14.96 8.69
N THR A 196 -7.49 13.91 8.11
CA THR A 196 -8.24 13.85 6.85
C THR A 196 -9.76 13.91 7.16
N PRO A 197 -10.67 13.81 6.19
CA PRO A 197 -12.11 13.79 6.50
C PRO A 197 -12.46 12.66 7.46
N LYS A 198 -13.50 12.84 8.28
CA LYS A 198 -14.09 11.74 9.05
C LYS A 198 -14.58 10.71 8.04
N VAL A 199 -13.78 9.68 7.79
CA VAL A 199 -14.11 8.55 6.94
C VAL A 199 -14.15 7.36 7.88
N GLU A 200 -15.31 6.72 7.99
CA GLU A 200 -15.40 5.41 8.62
C GLU A 200 -14.63 4.43 7.72
N PHE A 201 -13.56 3.81 8.24
CA PHE A 201 -12.73 2.91 7.45
C PHE A 201 -13.36 1.52 7.33
N LEU A 202 -14.18 1.17 8.32
CA LEU A 202 -15.06 0.00 8.31
C LEU A 202 -16.50 0.47 8.10
N ASN A 203 -17.24 -0.21 7.23
CA ASN A 203 -18.64 0.14 7.01
C ASN A 203 -19.47 -0.54 8.11
N PRO A 204 -20.13 0.23 9.00
CA PRO A 204 -20.88 -0.34 10.12
C PRO A 204 -22.09 -1.19 9.67
N ASN A 205 -22.51 -1.08 8.41
CA ASN A 205 -23.61 -1.86 7.83
C ASN A 205 -23.18 -3.20 7.21
N LEU A 206 -21.87 -3.49 7.17
CA LEU A 206 -21.36 -4.78 6.73
C LEU A 206 -21.16 -5.69 7.93
N ASP A 207 -21.58 -6.94 7.81
CA ASP A 207 -21.32 -7.97 8.83
C ASP A 207 -19.78 -8.12 9.02
N PRO A 208 -19.27 -8.25 10.27
CA PRO A 208 -17.84 -8.42 10.56
C PRO A 208 -17.18 -9.56 9.76
N SER A 209 -17.90 -10.64 9.46
CA SER A 209 -17.42 -11.74 8.62
C SER A 209 -17.17 -11.30 7.17
N PHE A 210 -17.98 -10.36 6.69
CA PHE A 210 -17.84 -9.75 5.37
C PHE A 210 -16.75 -8.69 5.32
N HIS A 211 -16.24 -8.14 6.43
CA HIS A 211 -15.13 -7.19 6.36
C HIS A 211 -13.85 -7.83 5.79
N SER A 212 -13.59 -9.10 6.12
CA SER A 212 -12.50 -9.86 5.49
C SER A 212 -12.75 -10.10 4.00
N HIS A 213 -14.01 -10.31 3.59
CA HIS A 213 -14.41 -10.48 2.18
C HIS A 213 -14.51 -9.16 1.41
N TYR A 214 -14.83 -8.06 2.07
CA TYR A 214 -14.96 -6.71 1.52
C TYR A 214 -13.57 -6.14 1.25
N LEU A 215 -12.61 -6.36 2.14
CA LEU A 215 -11.20 -6.16 1.81
C LEU A 215 -10.78 -7.05 0.63
N ASN A 216 -11.31 -8.27 0.48
CA ASN A 216 -11.02 -9.08 -0.70
C ASN A 216 -11.81 -8.67 -1.98
N SER A 217 -12.79 -7.75 -1.92
CA SER A 217 -13.67 -7.39 -3.06
C SER A 217 -13.77 -5.90 -3.39
N VAL A 218 -13.28 -5.02 -2.51
CA VAL A 218 -13.08 -3.56 -2.72
C VAL A 218 -11.63 -3.23 -3.06
N ILE A 219 -10.73 -4.21 -2.94
CA ILE A 219 -9.40 -4.20 -3.56
C ILE A 219 -9.55 -4.54 -5.00
#